data_AF-A0A847CUJ5-F1
#
_entry.id   AF-A0A847CUJ5-F1
#
_cell.length_a   1.000
_cell.length_b   1.000
_cell.length_c   1.000
_cell.angle_alpha   90.00
_cell.angle_beta   90.00
_cell.angle_gamma   90.00
#
_symmetry.space_group_name_H-M   'P 1'
#
loop_
_entity.id
_entity.type
_entity.pdbx_description
1 polymer ?
#
loop_
_entity_poly.entity_id
_entity_poly.type
_entity_poly.pdbx_seq_one_letter_code
_entity_poly.pdbx_strand_id
1 'polypeptide(L)'
;MLIGLFVGICLTIAILFVKLYKNITLFSFKTLAFGVDFFVIFFYSIYFFHPNVSVKLVDGKMQYLLDVGVGILAILIYGLLILFINDTFPMISNALNLFIAFVGVSMAVPFAIGLLSPIVQIFIHDFTFNGDIVLSQNHMLSLFLKYMIFGLITLPIWRYRMSKLEEF
;
A
#
# COMPACT_ATOMS: atom_id res chain seq x y z
N MET A 1 -13.95 -43.60 -26.95
CA MET A 1 -13.29 -42.35 -27.37
C MET A 1 -13.76 -41.10 -26.59
N LEU A 2 -15.00 -41.04 -26.09
CA LEU A 2 -15.54 -39.88 -25.35
C LEU A 2 -15.00 -39.68 -23.92
N ILE A 3 -14.70 -40.75 -23.18
CA ILE A 3 -14.25 -40.66 -21.77
C ILE A 3 -12.87 -39.97 -21.66
N GLY A 4 -11.94 -40.28 -22.56
CA GLY A 4 -10.62 -39.64 -22.57
C GLY A 4 -10.70 -38.14 -22.89
N LEU A 5 -11.64 -37.74 -23.76
CA LEU A 5 -11.87 -36.33 -24.11
C LEU A 5 -12.53 -35.57 -22.95
N PHE A 6 -13.49 -36.20 -22.25
CA PHE A 6 -14.10 -35.65 -21.04
C PHE A 6 -13.08 -35.44 -19.91
N VAL A 7 -12.26 -36.46 -19.63
CA VAL A 7 -11.19 -36.37 -18.61
C VAL A 7 -10.15 -35.31 -18.99
N GLY A 8 -9.79 -35.21 -20.27
CA GLY A 8 -8.87 -34.18 -20.77
C GLY A 8 -9.40 -32.76 -20.58
N ILE A 9 -10.69 -32.53 -20.86
CA ILE A 9 -11.36 -31.24 -20.64
C ILE A 9 -11.43 -30.90 -19.15
N CYS A 10 -11.78 -31.86 -18.29
CA CYS A 10 -11.79 -31.65 -16.83
C CYS A 10 -10.40 -31.29 -16.29
N LEU A 11 -9.34 -31.95 -16.77
CA LEU A 11 -7.95 -31.65 -16.40
C LEU A 11 -7.52 -30.26 -16.87
N THR A 12 -7.89 -29.85 -18.09
CA THR A 12 -7.55 -28.50 -18.59
C THR A 12 -8.27 -27.41 -17.82
N ILE A 13 -9.55 -27.61 -17.47
CA ILE A 13 -10.32 -26.70 -16.63
C ILE A 13 -9.69 -26.60 -15.24
N ALA A 14 -9.30 -27.73 -14.63
CA ALA A 14 -8.63 -27.73 -13.32
C ALA A 14 -7.29 -26.99 -13.35
N ILE A 15 -6.46 -27.19 -14.38
CA ILE A 15 -5.19 -26.48 -14.56
C ILE A 15 -5.42 -24.98 -14.74
N LEU A 16 -6.43 -24.59 -15.52
CA LEU A 16 -6.84 -23.19 -15.69
C LEU A 16 -7.27 -22.58 -14.35
N PHE A 17 -8.07 -23.29 -13.57
CA PHE A 17 -8.54 -22.83 -12.26
C PHE A 17 -7.39 -22.64 -11.27
N VAL A 18 -6.44 -23.57 -11.22
CA VAL A 18 -5.24 -23.47 -10.37
C VAL A 18 -4.35 -22.30 -10.81
N LYS A 19 -4.15 -22.11 -12.12
CA LYS A 19 -3.40 -20.94 -12.62
C LYS A 19 -4.10 -19.62 -12.30
N LEU A 20 -5.42 -19.56 -12.46
CA LEU A 20 -6.21 -18.38 -12.22
C LEU A 20 -6.25 -18.03 -10.73
N TYR A 21 -6.41 -19.04 -9.87
CA TYR A 21 -6.28 -18.89 -8.42
C TYR A 21 -4.87 -18.45 -8.01
N LYS A 22 -3.81 -19.09 -8.54
CA LYS A 22 -2.42 -18.66 -8.30
C LYS A 22 -2.25 -17.19 -8.67
N ASN A 23 -2.72 -16.77 -9.84
CA ASN A 23 -2.63 -15.39 -10.29
C ASN A 23 -3.41 -14.41 -9.41
N ILE A 24 -4.65 -14.74 -9.00
CA ILE A 24 -5.43 -13.91 -8.06
C ILE A 24 -4.71 -13.79 -6.71
N THR A 25 -4.09 -14.87 -6.26
CA THR A 25 -3.40 -14.91 -4.96
C THR A 25 -2.10 -14.10 -5.01
N LEU A 26 -1.29 -14.28 -6.06
CA LEU A 26 -0.08 -13.48 -6.33
C LEU A 26 -0.42 -12.00 -6.50
N PHE A 27 -1.49 -11.69 -7.23
CA PHE A 27 -2.01 -10.34 -7.38
C PHE A 27 -2.43 -9.77 -6.03
N SER A 28 -3.21 -10.50 -5.22
CA SER A 28 -3.63 -10.08 -3.87
C SER A 28 -2.43 -9.81 -2.95
N PHE A 29 -1.41 -10.67 -2.94
CA PHE A 29 -0.20 -10.47 -2.15
C PHE A 29 0.64 -9.29 -2.65
N LYS A 30 0.76 -9.10 -3.97
CA LYS A 30 1.37 -7.91 -4.56
C LYS A 30 0.61 -6.65 -4.13
N THR A 31 -0.72 -6.66 -4.22
CA THR A 31 -1.59 -5.56 -3.80
C THR A 31 -1.44 -5.25 -2.30
N LEU A 32 -1.23 -6.26 -1.45
CA LEU A 32 -0.98 -6.11 -0.01
C LEU A 32 0.42 -5.55 0.28
N ALA A 33 1.44 -5.94 -0.49
CA ALA A 33 2.80 -5.37 -0.41
C ALA A 33 2.83 -3.87 -0.79
N PHE A 34 1.90 -3.44 -1.63
CA PHE A 34 1.63 -2.03 -1.95
C PHE A 34 0.48 -1.44 -1.13
N GLY A 35 0.00 -2.15 -0.10
CA GLY A 35 -1.18 -1.77 0.69
C GLY A 35 -1.02 -0.43 1.40
N VAL A 36 0.20 -0.03 1.77
CA VAL A 36 0.49 1.30 2.34
C VAL A 36 0.34 2.39 1.28
N ASP A 37 0.82 2.17 0.05
CA ASP A 37 0.66 3.10 -1.07
C ASP A 37 -0.83 3.28 -1.37
N PHE A 38 -1.60 2.20 -1.34
CA PHE A 38 -3.04 2.23 -1.56
C PHE A 38 -3.81 2.84 -0.40
N PHE A 39 -3.40 2.59 0.85
CA PHE A 39 -3.99 3.23 2.01
C PHE A 39 -3.75 4.74 1.97
N VAL A 40 -2.54 5.18 1.59
CA VAL A 40 -2.20 6.58 1.37
C VAL A 40 -3.03 7.16 0.24
N ILE A 41 -3.07 6.56 -0.96
CA ILE A 41 -3.84 7.09 -2.09
C ILE A 41 -5.34 7.14 -1.76
N PHE A 42 -5.87 6.10 -1.09
CA PHE A 42 -7.27 6.03 -0.68
C PHE A 42 -7.59 7.07 0.40
N PHE A 43 -6.80 7.19 1.47
CA PHE A 43 -7.01 8.23 2.48
C PHE A 43 -6.73 9.63 1.95
N TYR A 44 -5.75 9.83 1.08
CA TYR A 44 -5.48 11.14 0.50
C TYR A 44 -6.60 11.57 -0.44
N SER A 45 -7.14 10.66 -1.25
CA SER A 45 -8.34 10.94 -2.04
C SER A 45 -9.52 11.28 -1.12
N ILE A 46 -9.80 10.48 -0.09
CA ILE A 46 -10.88 10.74 0.89
C ILE A 46 -10.67 12.07 1.63
N TYR A 47 -9.46 12.35 2.13
CA TYR A 47 -9.12 13.52 2.93
C TYR A 47 -9.13 14.82 2.12
N PHE A 48 -8.58 14.80 0.89
CA PHE A 48 -8.54 15.96 0.01
C PHE A 48 -9.90 16.25 -0.63
N PHE A 49 -10.70 15.21 -0.92
CA PHE A 49 -12.04 15.40 -1.48
C PHE A 49 -13.09 15.74 -0.40
N HIS A 50 -13.03 15.17 0.83
CA HIS A 50 -13.91 15.58 1.93
C HIS A 50 -13.39 15.21 3.35
N PRO A 51 -13.18 16.18 4.26
CA PRO A 51 -12.63 15.92 5.60
C PRO A 51 -13.42 14.96 6.52
N ASN A 52 -14.69 14.62 6.20
CA ASN A 52 -15.60 13.84 7.05
C ASN A 52 -16.39 12.80 6.24
N VAL A 53 -15.71 11.86 5.59
CA VAL A 53 -16.35 10.80 4.78
C VAL A 53 -17.21 9.84 5.60
N SER A 54 -16.82 9.53 6.85
CA SER A 54 -17.57 8.61 7.71
C SER A 54 -18.93 9.17 8.16
N VAL A 55 -19.01 10.46 8.45
CA VAL A 55 -20.26 11.13 8.89
C VAL A 55 -21.23 11.30 7.71
N LYS A 56 -20.72 11.47 6.48
CA LYS A 56 -21.53 11.83 5.30
C LYS A 56 -21.89 10.65 4.39
N LEU A 57 -21.28 9.48 4.57
CA LEU A 57 -21.76 8.23 3.96
C LEU A 57 -23.16 7.85 4.49
N VAL A 58 -23.45 8.19 5.76
CA VAL A 58 -24.75 8.00 6.39
C VAL A 58 -25.81 8.95 5.81
N ASP A 59 -25.41 10.10 5.26
CA ASP A 59 -26.30 11.10 4.63
C ASP A 59 -26.79 10.69 3.23
N GLY A 60 -26.46 9.49 2.73
CA GLY A 60 -27.03 8.94 1.49
C GLY A 60 -26.61 9.64 0.18
N LYS A 61 -25.54 10.45 0.20
CA LYS A 61 -25.06 11.16 -0.99
C LYS A 61 -24.23 10.25 -1.89
N MET A 62 -24.75 9.95 -3.09
CA MET A 62 -24.11 9.11 -4.12
C MET A 62 -22.68 9.51 -4.50
N GLN A 63 -22.32 10.77 -4.29
CA GLN A 63 -20.96 11.28 -4.51
C GLN A 63 -19.90 10.49 -3.73
N TYR A 64 -20.17 10.07 -2.49
CA TYR A 64 -19.22 9.28 -1.69
C TYR A 64 -19.02 7.87 -2.22
N LEU A 65 -20.07 7.26 -2.78
CA LEU A 65 -19.98 5.93 -3.39
C LEU A 65 -19.15 6.00 -4.68
N LEU A 66 -19.28 7.09 -5.43
CA LEU A 66 -18.44 7.38 -6.59
C LEU A 66 -16.98 7.65 -6.19
N ASP A 67 -16.72 8.41 -5.13
CA ASP A 67 -15.36 8.67 -4.64
C ASP A 67 -14.64 7.38 -4.21
N VAL A 68 -15.35 6.49 -3.51
CA VAL A 68 -14.82 5.14 -3.18
C VAL A 68 -14.56 4.33 -4.45
N GLY A 69 -15.47 4.37 -5.42
CA GLY A 69 -15.29 3.71 -6.71
C GLY A 69 -14.07 4.22 -7.49
N VAL A 70 -13.86 5.54 -7.51
CA VAL A 70 -12.68 6.19 -8.12
C VAL A 70 -11.41 5.80 -7.38
N GLY A 71 -11.43 5.74 -6.05
CA GLY A 71 -10.30 5.26 -5.24
C GLY A 71 -9.89 3.82 -5.59
N ILE A 72 -10.86 2.91 -5.70
CA ILE A 72 -10.61 1.52 -6.11
C ILE A 72 -10.06 1.45 -7.55
N LEU A 73 -10.60 2.24 -8.47
CA LEU A 73 -10.09 2.34 -9.85
C LEU A 73 -8.64 2.83 -9.89
N ALA A 74 -8.30 3.87 -9.11
CA ALA A 74 -6.95 4.40 -9.03
C ALA A 74 -5.96 3.35 -8.49
N ILE A 75 -6.37 2.57 -7.50
CA ILE A 75 -5.60 1.44 -6.94
C ILE A 75 -5.29 0.42 -8.04
N LEU A 76 -6.30 0.00 -8.81
CA LEU A 76 -6.14 -0.98 -9.89
C LEU A 76 -5.22 -0.47 -11.01
N ILE A 77 -5.41 0.78 -11.43
CA ILE A 77 -4.58 1.41 -12.48
C ILE A 77 -3.13 1.49 -12.01
N TYR A 78 -2.88 1.94 -10.78
CA TYR A 78 -1.53 2.02 -10.23
C TYR A 78 -0.85 0.64 -10.17
N GLY A 79 -1.57 -0.40 -9.72
CA GLY A 79 -1.04 -1.76 -9.67
C GLY A 79 -0.64 -2.30 -11.05
N LEU A 80 -1.45 -2.06 -12.07
CA LEU A 80 -1.13 -2.45 -13.44
C LEU A 80 0.06 -1.65 -14.00
N LEU A 81 0.12 -0.35 -13.70
CA LEU A 81 1.14 0.55 -14.21
C LEU A 81 2.52 0.24 -13.62
N ILE A 82 2.59 -0.10 -12.32
CA ILE A 82 3.87 -0.48 -11.69
C ILE A 82 4.38 -1.84 -12.20
N LEU A 83 3.48 -2.79 -12.48
CA LEU A 83 3.82 -4.06 -13.13
C LEU A 83 4.35 -3.82 -14.55
N PHE A 84 3.66 -3.01 -15.34
CA PHE A 84 4.08 -2.68 -16.70
C PHE A 84 5.47 -2.01 -16.74
N ILE A 85 5.72 -1.05 -15.84
CA ILE A 85 7.03 -0.40 -15.72
C ILE A 85 8.09 -1.41 -15.27
N ASN A 86 7.75 -2.33 -14.37
CA ASN A 86 8.66 -3.37 -13.91
C ASN A 86 9.13 -4.29 -15.04
N ASP A 87 8.21 -4.70 -15.91
CA ASP A 87 8.50 -5.60 -17.02
C ASP A 87 9.24 -4.88 -18.16
N THR A 88 8.93 -3.60 -18.40
CA THR A 88 9.51 -2.83 -19.52
C THR A 88 10.84 -2.17 -19.16
N PHE A 89 10.97 -1.64 -17.94
CA PHE A 89 12.10 -0.85 -17.48
C PHE A 89 12.49 -1.22 -16.03
N PRO A 90 13.10 -2.39 -15.79
CA PRO A 90 13.35 -2.91 -14.45
C PRO A 90 14.21 -1.98 -13.59
N MET A 91 15.20 -1.30 -14.20
CA MET A 91 16.05 -0.34 -13.49
C MET A 91 15.27 0.90 -13.01
N ILE A 92 14.34 1.40 -13.83
CA ILE A 92 13.49 2.55 -13.50
C ILE A 92 12.45 2.14 -12.45
N SER A 93 11.84 0.96 -12.62
CA SER A 93 10.91 0.37 -11.64
C SER A 93 11.54 0.26 -10.26
N ASN A 94 12.80 -0.21 -10.21
CA ASN A 94 13.51 -0.39 -8.95
C ASN A 94 13.72 0.94 -8.20
N ALA A 95 14.16 1.98 -8.92
CA ALA A 95 14.35 3.31 -8.35
C ALA A 95 13.02 3.97 -7.93
N LEU A 96 11.97 3.84 -8.76
CA LEU A 96 10.63 4.31 -8.43
C LEU A 96 10.08 3.62 -7.18
N ASN A 97 10.21 2.29 -7.07
CA ASN A 97 9.76 1.54 -5.91
C ASN A 97 10.49 1.94 -4.63
N LEU A 98 11.79 2.28 -4.71
CA LEU A 98 12.54 2.80 -3.57
C LEU A 98 11.98 4.16 -3.12
N PHE A 99 11.74 5.07 -4.07
CA PHE A 99 11.18 6.39 -3.78
C PHE A 99 9.78 6.29 -3.17
N ILE A 100 8.92 5.46 -3.76
CA ILE A 100 7.55 5.28 -3.26
C ILE A 100 7.56 4.63 -1.87
N ALA A 101 8.42 3.62 -1.65
CA ALA A 101 8.58 3.03 -0.33
C ALA A 101 9.04 4.08 0.70
N PHE A 102 9.94 4.99 0.34
CA PHE A 102 10.39 6.06 1.22
C PHE A 102 9.27 7.04 1.60
N VAL A 103 8.47 7.44 0.61
CA VAL A 103 7.29 8.28 0.82
C VAL A 103 6.27 7.57 1.71
N GLY A 104 5.99 6.29 1.44
CA GLY A 104 5.10 5.46 2.24
C GLY A 104 5.54 5.33 3.70
N VAL A 105 6.83 5.05 3.95
CA VAL A 105 7.42 4.97 5.30
C VAL A 105 7.30 6.31 6.03
N SER A 106 7.59 7.42 5.32
CA SER A 106 7.55 8.76 5.90
C SER A 106 6.15 9.16 6.39
N MET A 107 5.09 8.57 5.84
CA MET A 107 3.72 8.77 6.30
C MET A 107 3.27 7.70 7.30
N ALA A 108 3.58 6.43 7.03
CA ALA A 108 3.11 5.30 7.82
C ALA A 108 3.73 5.27 9.23
N VAL A 109 5.01 5.65 9.37
CA VAL A 109 5.70 5.61 10.67
C VAL A 109 5.09 6.62 11.66
N PRO A 110 4.95 7.92 11.33
CA PRO A 110 4.22 8.86 12.20
C PRO A 110 2.77 8.44 12.46
N PHE A 111 2.07 7.93 11.44
CA PHE A 111 0.70 7.47 11.61
C PHE A 111 0.57 6.31 12.60
N ALA A 112 1.44 5.32 12.50
CA ALA A 112 1.48 4.17 13.42
C ALA A 112 1.79 4.61 14.85
N ILE A 113 2.73 5.55 15.04
CA ILE A 113 3.03 6.12 16.36
C ILE A 113 1.79 6.86 16.91
N GLY A 114 1.10 7.64 16.07
CA GLY A 114 -0.15 8.31 16.43
C GLY A 114 -1.24 7.34 16.88
N LEU A 115 -1.42 6.22 16.18
CA LEU A 115 -2.37 5.17 16.56
C LEU A 115 -2.01 4.47 17.88
N LEU A 116 -0.72 4.38 18.21
CA LEU A 116 -0.26 3.81 19.48
C LEU A 116 -0.30 4.82 20.63
N SER A 117 -0.44 6.12 20.36
CA SER A 117 -0.50 7.18 21.37
C SER A 117 -1.51 6.92 22.49
N PRO A 118 -2.75 6.45 22.24
CA PRO A 118 -3.71 6.13 23.30
C PRO A 118 -3.23 5.02 24.23
N ILE A 119 -2.47 4.04 23.72
CA ILE A 119 -1.90 2.96 24.53
C ILE A 119 -0.77 3.50 25.41
N VAL A 120 0.07 4.38 24.86
CA VAL A 120 1.14 5.05 25.62
C VAL A 120 0.55 5.94 26.71
N GLN A 121 -0.56 6.62 26.44
CA GLN A 121 -1.27 7.48 27.39
C GLN A 121 -1.76 6.74 28.65
N ILE A 122 -2.03 5.43 28.55
CA ILE A 122 -2.36 4.59 29.72
C ILE A 122 -1.21 4.61 30.75
N PHE A 123 0.03 4.64 30.27
CA PHE A 123 1.23 4.64 31.12
C PHE A 123 1.76 6.04 31.40
N ILE A 124 1.61 6.98 30.46
CA ILE A 124 2.11 8.35 30.54
C ILE A 124 0.99 9.31 30.17
N HIS A 125 0.26 9.81 31.17
CA HIS A 125 -1.02 10.52 30.96
C HIS A 125 -0.89 11.82 30.14
N ASP A 126 0.27 12.48 30.17
CA ASP A 126 0.51 13.73 29.42
C ASP A 126 1.15 13.50 28.03
N PHE A 127 1.30 12.25 27.59
CA PHE A 127 1.89 11.96 26.28
C PHE A 127 0.94 12.39 25.16
N THR A 128 1.40 13.31 24.32
CA THR A 128 0.69 13.75 23.11
C THR A 128 1.62 13.66 21.91
N PHE A 129 1.17 12.96 20.86
CA PHE A 129 1.93 12.85 19.62
C PHE A 129 1.37 13.79 18.54
N ASN A 130 2.14 14.83 18.21
CA ASN A 130 1.73 15.87 17.26
C ASN A 130 2.09 15.55 15.79
N GLY A 131 2.44 14.30 15.48
CA GLY A 131 2.83 13.90 14.12
C GLY A 131 4.30 14.15 13.76
N ASP A 132 5.07 14.80 14.64
CA ASP A 132 6.51 15.03 14.41
C ASP A 132 7.38 14.26 15.40
N ILE A 133 8.49 13.74 14.89
CA ILE A 133 9.48 12.99 15.67
C ILE A 133 10.67 13.92 15.87
N VAL A 134 10.74 14.53 17.06
CA VAL A 134 11.84 15.43 17.43
C VAL A 134 13.00 14.60 17.98
N LEU A 135 14.09 14.53 17.22
CA LEU A 135 15.30 13.76 17.55
C LEU A 135 16.42 14.64 18.09
N SER A 136 16.34 15.95 17.87
CA SER A 136 17.29 16.93 18.38
C SER A 136 16.62 18.29 18.59
N GLN A 137 17.19 19.10 19.47
CA GLN A 137 16.76 20.49 19.67
C GLN A 137 17.08 21.38 18.46
N ASN A 138 18.09 21.02 17.65
CA ASN A 138 18.36 21.73 16.39
C ASN A 138 17.42 21.21 15.30
N HIS A 139 16.58 22.09 14.76
CA HIS A 139 15.57 21.75 13.75
C HIS A 139 16.17 21.05 12.53
N MET A 140 17.24 21.59 11.93
CA MET A 140 17.85 21.03 10.72
C MET A 140 18.46 19.65 10.98
N LEU A 141 19.12 19.49 12.13
CA LEU A 141 19.72 18.22 12.52
C LEU A 141 18.65 17.18 12.86
N SER A 142 17.55 17.58 13.53
CA SER A 142 16.40 16.72 13.78
C SER A 142 15.75 16.24 12.49
N LEU A 143 15.58 17.14 11.52
CA LEU A 143 14.99 16.82 10.22
C LEU A 143 15.86 15.83 9.44
N PHE A 144 17.17 16.08 9.41
CA PHE A 144 18.15 15.18 8.79
C PHE A 144 18.12 13.79 9.43
N LEU A 145 18.20 13.70 10.76
CA LEU A 145 18.15 12.42 11.47
C LEU A 145 16.83 11.70 11.24
N LYS A 146 15.71 12.42 11.20
CA LYS A 146 14.37 11.85 10.96
C LYS A 146 14.32 11.15 9.61
N TYR A 147 14.70 11.85 8.53
CA TYR A 147 14.68 11.26 7.20
C TYR A 147 15.77 10.22 6.98
N MET A 148 16.91 10.31 7.68
CA MET A 148 17.92 9.26 7.68
C MET A 148 17.37 7.95 8.27
N ILE A 149 16.68 8.01 9.41
CA ILE A 149 16.03 6.85 10.03
C ILE A 149 14.94 6.29 9.12
N PHE A 150 14.11 7.14 8.51
CA PHE A 150 13.09 6.70 7.56
C PHE A 150 13.73 6.03 6.33
N GLY A 151 14.86 6.56 5.84
CA GLY A 151 15.65 5.94 4.78
C GLY A 151 16.11 4.53 5.14
N LEU A 152 16.64 4.34 6.36
CA LEU A 152 17.06 3.03 6.85
C LEU A 152 15.89 2.04 6.95
N ILE A 153 14.72 2.49 7.44
CA ILE A 153 13.50 1.67 7.52
C ILE A 153 12.96 1.33 6.12
N THR A 154 13.17 2.22 5.15
CA THR A 154 12.72 2.02 3.77
C THR A 154 13.43 0.86 3.08
N LEU A 155 14.72 0.65 3.35
CA LEU A 155 15.53 -0.38 2.68
C LEU A 155 14.94 -1.81 2.77
N PRO A 156 14.59 -2.36 3.95
CA PRO A 156 13.98 -3.69 4.03
C PRO A 156 12.60 -3.74 3.37
N ILE A 157 11.82 -2.67 3.45
CA ILE A 157 10.47 -2.58 2.83
C ILE A 157 10.57 -2.58 1.31
N TRP A 158 11.47 -1.77 0.76
CA TRP A 158 11.75 -1.74 -0.67
C TRP A 158 12.25 -3.09 -1.19
N ARG A 159 13.17 -3.72 -0.46
CA ARG A 159 13.68 -5.06 -0.83
C ARG A 159 12.58 -6.11 -0.85
N TYR A 160 11.67 -6.05 0.13
CA TYR A 160 10.48 -6.91 0.13
C TYR A 160 9.56 -6.63 -1.07
N ARG A 161 9.24 -5.36 -1.36
CA ARG A 161 8.45 -4.98 -2.55
C ARG A 161 9.06 -5.50 -3.85
N MET A 162 10.37 -5.36 -4.02
CA MET A 162 11.06 -5.82 -5.21
C MET A 162 11.03 -7.35 -5.36
N SER A 163 11.25 -8.09 -4.26
CA SER A 163 11.11 -9.56 -4.27
C SER A 163 9.72 -10.03 -4.69
N LYS A 164 8.67 -9.26 -4.36
CA LYS A 164 7.30 -9.57 -4.77
C LYS A 164 7.06 -9.27 -6.23
N LEU A 165 7.69 -8.24 -6.80
CA LEU A 165 7.62 -7.95 -8.23
C LEU A 165 8.39 -8.98 -9.08
N GLU A 166 9.47 -9.54 -8.56
CA GLU A 166 10.31 -10.55 -9.22
C GLU A 166 9.76 -12.00 -9.13
N GLU A 167 8.85 -12.29 -8.19
CA GLU A 167 8.12 -13.57 -8.13
C GLU A 167 7.16 -13.69 -9.35
N PHE A 168 7.60 -14.44 -10.37
CA PHE A 168 6.81 -14.93 -11.51
C PHE A 168 6.29 -16.37 -11.27
#